data_AF-A0A2V3HI57-F1
#
_entry.id   AF-A0A2V3HI57-F1
#
_cell.length_a   1.000
_cell.length_b   1.000
_cell.length_c   1.000
_cell.angle_alpha   90.00
_cell.angle_beta   90.00
_cell.angle_gamma   90.00
#
_symmetry.space_group_name_H-M   'P 1'
#
loop_
_entity.id
_entity.type
_entity.pdbx_description
1 polymer ?
#
loop_
_entity_poly.entity_id
_entity_poly.type
_entity_poly.pdbx_seq_one_letter_code
_entity_poly.pdbx_strand_id
1 'polypeptide(L)' 'MGIKLGSIIPARPVKIAQLRGQRLAVDGYNLIYQFLASIRQRDGMPLADAHGHTTSHLSGLLFRLSALAA' A
#
# COMPACT_ATOMS: atom_id res chain seq x y z
N MET A 1 3.44 3.23 -9.73
CA MET A 1 3.63 3.49 -11.18
C MET A 1 2.49 4.39 -11.66
N GLY A 2 2.73 5.36 -12.54
CA GLY A 2 1.67 6.28 -12.99
C GLY A 2 2.18 7.51 -13.76
N ILE A 3 1.29 8.48 -13.99
CA ILE A 3 1.55 9.73 -14.71
C ILE A 3 1.96 10.84 -13.71
N LYS A 4 2.98 11.65 -14.05
CA LYS A 4 3.50 12.73 -13.20
C LYS A 4 2.63 13.99 -13.21
N LEU A 5 1.44 13.92 -12.62
CA LEU A 5 0.49 15.04 -12.54
C LEU A 5 0.60 15.84 -11.22
N GLY A 6 1.38 15.37 -10.25
CA GLY A 6 1.39 15.92 -8.89
C GLY A 6 1.80 17.39 -8.76
N SER A 7 2.59 17.92 -9.70
CA SER A 7 3.03 19.32 -9.67
C SER A 7 2.02 20.30 -10.27
N ILE A 8 0.99 19.81 -10.97
CA ILE A 8 0.02 20.65 -11.70
C ILE A 8 -1.41 20.52 -11.20
N ILE A 9 -1.70 19.53 -10.34
CA ILE A 9 -3.02 19.33 -9.74
C ILE A 9 -2.97 19.78 -8.26
N PRO A 10 -3.79 20.77 -7.84
CA PRO A 10 -3.87 21.16 -6.44
C PRO A 10 -4.46 20.00 -5.61
N ALA A 11 -3.75 19.58 -4.57
CA ALA A 11 -4.21 18.54 -3.64
C ALA A 11 -4.61 19.14 -2.29
N ARG A 12 -5.72 18.67 -1.72
CA ARG A 12 -6.13 19.01 -0.36
C ARG A 12 -5.69 17.90 0.60
N PRO A 13 -4.81 18.19 1.58
CA PRO A 13 -4.44 17.21 2.59
C PRO A 13 -5.67 16.76 3.41
N VAL A 14 -5.74 15.47 3.69
CA VAL A 14 -6.78 14.86 4.54
C VAL A 14 -6.13 13.95 5.59
N LYS A 15 -6.75 13.86 6.76
CA LYS A 15 -6.37 12.88 7.80
C LYS A 15 -7.21 11.61 7.59
N ILE A 16 -6.63 10.44 7.88
CA ILE A 16 -7.36 9.16 7.79
C ILE A 16 -8.64 9.16 8.62
N ALA A 17 -8.63 9.78 9.80
CA ALA A 17 -9.82 9.92 10.65
C ALA A 17 -11.01 10.63 9.96
N GLN A 18 -10.75 11.50 8.98
CA GLN A 18 -11.80 12.18 8.21
C GLN A 18 -12.48 11.24 7.18
N LEU A 19 -11.88 10.09 6.89
CA LEU A 19 -12.39 9.08 5.97
C LEU A 19 -13.20 7.98 6.67
N ARG A 20 -13.32 8.05 8.01
CA ARG A 20 -14.04 7.04 8.80
C ARG A 20 -15.51 6.94 8.38
N GLY A 21 -16.00 5.71 8.19
CA GLY A 21 -17.37 5.43 7.76
C GLY A 21 -17.63 5.67 6.26
N GLN A 22 -16.64 6.14 5.50
CA GLN A 22 -16.75 6.28 4.06
C GLN A 22 -16.41 4.96 3.36
N ARG A 23 -17.00 4.73 2.19
CA ARG A 23 -16.59 3.63 1.30
C ARG A 23 -15.46 4.13 0.42
N LEU A 24 -14.31 3.45 0.48
CA LEU A 24 -13.15 3.75 -0.37
C LEU A 24 -12.90 2.59 -1.32
N ALA A 25 -12.74 2.90 -2.61
CA ALA A 25 -12.23 1.95 -3.59
C ALA A 25 -10.72 2.14 -3.73
N VAL A 26 -9.98 1.04 -3.70
CA VAL A 26 -8.52 1.01 -3.87
C VAL A 26 -8.17 0.28 -5.16
N ASP A 27 -7.17 0.78 -5.88
CA ASP A 27 -6.61 0.07 -7.03
C ASP A 27 -5.72 -1.09 -6.53
N GLY A 28 -6.18 -2.32 -6.74
CA GLY A 28 -5.51 -3.52 -6.23
C GLY A 28 -4.12 -3.73 -6.83
N TYR A 29 -3.94 -3.49 -8.13
CA TYR A 29 -2.63 -3.66 -8.77
C TYR A 29 -1.64 -2.64 -8.23
N ASN A 30 -2.02 -1.37 -8.18
CA ASN A 30 -1.14 -0.32 -7.67
C ASN A 30 -0.75 -0.57 -6.21
N LEU A 31 -1.71 -1.00 -5.39
CA LEU A 31 -1.49 -1.31 -3.98
C LEU A 31 -0.52 -2.48 -3.79
N ILE A 32 -0.69 -3.58 -4.53
CA ILE A 32 0.20 -4.74 -4.47
C ILE A 32 1.62 -4.35 -4.86
N TYR A 33 1.81 -3.59 -5.95
CA TYR A 33 3.13 -3.10 -6.35
C TYR A 33 3.74 -2.19 -5.29
N GLN A 34 2.95 -1.34 -4.63
CA GLN A 34 3.43 -0.49 -3.55
C GLN A 34 3.93 -1.33 -2.36
N PHE A 35 3.26 -2.42 -2.02
CA PHE A 35 3.71 -3.34 -0.96
C PHE A 35 4.98 -4.10 -1.34
N LEU A 36 5.07 -4.62 -2.56
CA LEU A 36 6.30 -5.25 -3.08
C LEU A 36 7.50 -4.27 -3.09
N ALA A 37 7.24 -2.99 -3.34
CA ALA A 37 8.29 -1.97 -3.35
C ALA A 37 8.74 -1.56 -1.94
N SER A 38 7.80 -1.41 -0.99
CA SER A 38 8.06 -0.78 0.32
C SER A 38 8.25 -1.76 1.47
N ILE A 39 7.67 -2.96 1.42
CA ILE A 39 7.75 -3.95 2.51
C ILE A 39 8.90 -4.90 2.18
N ARG A 40 10.07 -4.60 2.74
CA ARG A 40 11.33 -5.29 2.47
C ARG A 40 12.09 -5.57 3.75
N GLN A 41 12.97 -6.55 3.66
CA GLN A 41 13.98 -6.83 4.67
C GLN A 41 15.04 -5.72 4.69
N ARG A 42 15.90 -5.75 5.71
CA ARG A 42 16.95 -4.73 5.89
C ARG A 42 17.96 -4.69 4.74
N ASP A 43 18.20 -5.82 4.11
CA ASP A 43 19.05 -5.97 2.92
C ASP A 43 18.36 -5.53 1.61
N GLY A 44 17.08 -5.14 1.68
CA GLY A 44 16.29 -4.74 0.53
C GLY A 44 15.59 -5.89 -0.19
N MET A 45 15.76 -7.15 0.22
CA MET A 45 15.01 -8.26 -0.38
C MET A 45 13.53 -8.20 0.02
N PRO A 46 12.59 -8.63 -0.83
CA PRO A 46 11.21 -8.84 -0.42
C PRO A 46 11.12 -9.83 0.74
N LEU A 47 10.01 -9.77 1.49
CA LEU A 47 9.67 -10.85 2.41
C LEU A 47 9.38 -12.11 1.59
N ALA A 48 9.79 -13.26 2.11
CA ALA A 48 9.53 -14.54 1.48
C ALA A 48 9.13 -15.60 2.52
N ASP A 49 8.42 -16.64 2.10
CA ASP A 49 8.17 -17.83 2.89
C ASP A 49 9.40 -18.78 2.91
N ALA A 50 9.28 -19.91 3.60
CA ALA A 50 10.35 -20.91 3.69
C ALA A 50 10.71 -21.57 2.33
N HIS A 51 9.86 -21.42 1.32
CA HIS A 51 10.08 -21.92 -0.04
C HIS A 51 10.62 -20.84 -0.99
N GLY A 52 10.81 -19.61 -0.50
CA GLY A 52 11.31 -18.48 -1.30
C GLY A 52 10.22 -17.75 -2.08
N HIS A 53 8.93 -18.05 -1.88
CA HIS A 53 7.86 -17.29 -2.53
C HIS A 53 7.72 -15.92 -1.87
N THR A 54 7.59 -14.86 -2.68
CA THR A 54 7.44 -13.50 -2.16
C THR A 54 6.12 -13.32 -1.42
N THR A 55 6.15 -12.77 -0.20
CA THR A 55 4.98 -12.58 0.67
C THR A 55 4.76 -11.12 1.11
N SER A 56 5.61 -10.18 0.69
CA SER A 56 5.48 -8.74 1.03
C SER A 56 4.09 -8.18 0.77
N HIS A 57 3.48 -8.57 -0.36
CA HIS A 57 2.15 -8.11 -0.74
C HIS A 57 1.05 -8.64 0.21
N LEU A 58 1.14 -9.89 0.66
CA LEU A 58 0.21 -10.48 1.63
C LEU A 58 0.30 -9.80 2.99
N SER A 59 1.53 -9.55 3.46
CA SER A 59 1.78 -8.78 4.69
C SER A 59 1.17 -7.38 4.60
N GLY A 60 1.39 -6.69 3.48
CA GLY A 60 0.79 -5.37 3.24
C GLY A 60 -0.73 -5.40 3.24
N LEU A 61 -1.34 -6.35 2.53
CA LEU A 61 -2.80 -6.50 2.49
C LEU A 61 -3.36 -6.73 3.90
N LEU A 62 -2.78 -7.65 4.67
CA LEU A 62 -3.27 -7.97 6.01
C LEU A 62 -3.14 -6.78 6.97
N PHE A 63 -1.94 -6.21 7.11
CA PHE A 63 -1.68 -5.22 8.15
C PHE A 63 -2.10 -3.80 7.77
N ARG A 64 -1.95 -3.39 6.51
CA ARG A 64 -2.31 -2.02 6.10
C ARG A 64 -3.82 -1.84 5.91
N LEU A 65 -4.50 -2.84 5.36
CA LEU A 65 -5.96 -2.74 5.18
C LEU A 65 -6.71 -2.94 6.49
N SER A 66 -6.27 -3.85 7.37
CA SER A 66 -6.90 -3.99 8.70
C SER A 66 -6.79 -2.71 9.53
N ALA A 67 -5.65 -2.02 9.47
CA ALA A 67 -5.48 -0.72 10.14
C ALA A 67 -6.38 0.40 9.57
N LEU A 68 -6.86 0.28 8.33
CA LEU A 68 -7.80 1.22 7.72
C LEU A 68 -9.27 0.86 8.03
N ALA A 69 -9.54 -0.43 8.24
CA ALA A 69 -10.87 -0.95 8.56
C ALA A 69 -11.26 -0.79 10.04
N ALA A 70 -10.28 -0.54 10.92
CA ALA A 70 -10.49 -0.26 12.35
C ALA A 70 -10.87 1.20 12.61
#